data_AF-A0A485BI19-F1
#
_entry.id   AF-A0A485BI19-F1
#
_cell.length_a   1.000
_cell.length_b   1.000
_cell.length_c   1.000
_cell.angle_alpha   90.00
_cell.angle_beta   90.00
_cell.angle_gamma   90.00
#
_symmetry.space_group_name_H-M   'P 1'
#
loop_
_entity.id
_entity.type
_entity.pdbx_description
1 polymer ?
#
loop_
_entity_poly.entity_id
_entity_poly.type
_entity_poly.pdbx_seq_one_letter_code
_entity_poly.pdbx_strand_id
1 'polypeptide(L)' 'MNTLRIGLVSISDRASSGVYQDKGIPALEEWLASALTTPFKVETRLIQMSKPSLNKRCASWWMR' A
#
# COMPACT_ATOMS: atom_id res chain seq x y z
N MET A 1 19.44 6.78 -13.60
CA MET A 1 18.23 7.57 -13.26
C MET A 1 17.54 6.87 -12.10
N ASN A 2 17.33 7.57 -10.97
CA ASN A 2 16.64 6.99 -9.80
C ASN A 2 15.13 7.10 -10.01
N THR A 3 14.47 5.96 -10.24
CA THR A 3 13.00 5.90 -10.27
C THR A 3 12.46 6.03 -8.84
N LEU A 4 11.51 6.94 -8.63
CA LEU A 4 10.85 7.11 -7.34
C LEU A 4 10.04 5.85 -7.01
N ARG A 5 10.26 5.26 -5.83
CA ARG A 5 9.48 4.11 -5.35
C ARG A 5 8.55 4.57 -4.23
N ILE A 6 7.27 4.25 -4.36
CA ILE A 6 6.22 4.61 -3.41
C ILE A 6 5.53 3.32 -3.00
N GLY A 7 5.44 3.05 -1.70
CA GLY A 7 4.70 1.89 -1.22
C GLY A 7 3.40 2.33 -0.54
N LEU A 8 2.30 1.74 -0.96
CA LEU A 8 0.96 1.99 -0.43
C LEU A 8 0.55 0.80 0.45
N VAL A 9 0.23 1.07 1.70
CA VAL A 9 -0.21 0.05 2.66
C VAL A 9 -1.62 0.38 3.12
N SER A 10 -2.59 -0.46 2.77
CA SER A 10 -3.94 -0.42 3.33
C SER A 10 -4.05 -1.40 4.49
N ILE A 11 -4.73 -0.98 5.57
CA ILE A 11 -4.94 -1.79 6.77
C ILE A 11 -6.45 -1.92 6.97
N SER A 12 -6.98 -3.11 6.74
CA SER A 12 -8.40 -3.39 6.98
C SER A 12 -8.62 -4.89 7.18
N ASP A 13 -9.22 -5.25 8.31
CA ASP A 13 -9.61 -6.64 8.57
C ASP A 13 -10.65 -7.14 7.56
N ARG A 14 -11.61 -6.28 7.22
CA ARG A 14 -12.73 -6.63 6.33
C ARG A 14 -12.29 -6.72 4.87
N ALA A 15 -11.38 -5.85 4.43
CA ALA A 15 -10.84 -5.97 3.09
C ALA A 15 -9.90 -7.16 2.97
N SER A 16 -9.06 -7.38 3.99
CA SER A 16 -8.15 -8.52 4.04
C SER A 16 -8.88 -9.86 4.10
N SER A 17 -10.07 -9.90 4.72
CA SER A 17 -10.93 -11.09 4.76
C SER A 17 -11.87 -11.23 3.54
N GLY A 18 -11.81 -10.31 2.58
CA GLY A 18 -12.62 -10.34 1.37
C GLY A 18 -14.10 -9.96 1.56
N VAL A 19 -14.48 -9.41 2.73
CA VAL A 19 -15.84 -8.91 2.99
C VAL A 19 -16.17 -7.73 2.07
N TYR A 20 -15.17 -6.90 1.77
CA TYR A 20 -15.27 -5.90 0.71
C TYR A 20 -13.93 -5.73 0.00
N GLN A 21 -13.95 -5.20 -1.22
CA GLN A 21 -12.72 -4.88 -1.95
C GLN A 21 -12.07 -3.62 -1.40
N ASP A 22 -10.74 -3.63 -1.23
CA ASP A 22 -10.01 -2.40 -0.92
C ASP A 22 -10.15 -1.39 -2.06
N LYS A 23 -10.68 -0.21 -1.74
CA LYS A 23 -10.79 0.93 -2.65
C LYS A 23 -9.76 2.02 -2.36
N GLY A 24 -9.04 1.91 -1.24
CA GLY A 24 -8.08 2.91 -0.82
C GLY A 24 -6.83 2.91 -1.70
N ILE A 25 -6.25 1.75 -1.95
CA ILE A 25 -5.06 1.61 -2.81
C ILE A 25 -5.36 2.08 -4.23
N PRO A 26 -6.42 1.61 -4.92
CA PRO A 26 -6.73 2.10 -6.26
C PRO A 26 -6.92 3.62 -6.33
N ALA A 27 -7.63 4.22 -5.37
CA ALA A 27 -7.84 5.66 -5.32
C ALA A 27 -6.53 6.44 -5.11
N LEU A 28 -5.61 5.92 -4.30
CA LEU A 28 -4.30 6.54 -4.08
C LEU A 28 -3.37 6.39 -5.30
N GLU A 29 -3.42 5.27 -6.01
CA GLU A 29 -2.69 5.10 -7.26
C GLU A 29 -3.15 6.09 -8.33
N GLU A 30 -4.47 6.25 -8.51
CA GLU A 30 -5.05 7.24 -9.42
C GLU A 30 -4.66 8.67 -9.02
N TRP A 31 -4.72 9.00 -7.73
CA TRP A 31 -4.29 10.30 -7.24
C TRP A 31 -2.80 10.55 -7.52
N LEU A 32 -1.93 9.58 -7.23
CA LEU A 32 -0.49 9.69 -7.51
C LEU A 32 -0.20 9.86 -9.00
N ALA A 33 -0.91 9.14 -9.86
CA ALA A 33 -0.80 9.28 -11.31
C ALA A 33 -1.23 10.68 -11.79
N SER A 34 -2.20 11.30 -11.12
CA SER A 34 -2.62 12.68 -11.41
C SER A 34 -1.66 13.75 -10.85
N ALA A 35 -1.00 13.46 -9.73
CA ALA A 35 -0.20 14.44 -8.99
C ALA A 35 1.29 14.44 -9.39
N LEU A 36 1.85 13.28 -9.75
CA LEU A 36 3.26 13.12 -10.05
C LEU A 36 3.51 13.06 -11.56
N THR A 37 4.41 13.93 -12.02
CA THR A 37 4.84 13.97 -13.43
C THR A 37 6.12 13.18 -13.70
N THR A 38 6.82 12.76 -12.63
CA THR A 38 8.06 12.00 -12.72
C THR A 38 7.78 10.50 -12.77
N PRO A 39 8.61 9.69 -13.45
CA PRO A 39 8.44 8.24 -13.43
C PRO A 39 8.57 7.68 -12.01
N PHE A 40 7.53 6.99 -11.55
CA PHE A 40 7.50 6.30 -10.26
C PHE A 40 7.04 4.85 -10.40
N LYS A 41 7.33 4.05 -9.39
CA LYS A 41 6.79 2.69 -9.22
C LYS A 41 6.01 2.63 -7.92
N VAL A 42 4.85 2.00 -7.98
CA VAL A 42 4.01 1.75 -6.82
C VAL A 42 4.13 0.29 -6.41
N GLU A 43 4.34 0.07 -5.13
CA GLU A 43 4.32 -1.25 -4.49
C GLU A 43 3.12 -1.25 -3.52
N THR A 44 2.21 -2.20 -3.62
CA THR A 44 0.96 -2.17 -2.84
C THR A 44 0.84 -3.34 -1.88
N ARG A 45 0.23 -3.10 -0.72
CA ARG A 45 -0.04 -4.16 0.25
C ARG A 45 -1.31 -3.91 1.06
N LEU A 46 -2.14 -4.95 1.14
CA LEU A 46 -3.27 -5.00 2.06
C LEU A 46 -2.89 -5.86 3.28
N ILE A 47 -3.07 -5.31 4.49
CA ILE A 47 -2.70 -5.97 5.75
C ILE A 47 -3.90 -6.05 6.68
N GLN A 48 -4.06 -7.21 7.34
CA GLN A 48 -5.04 -7.41 8.39
C GLN A 48 -4.58 -6.77 9.72
N MET A 49 -5.49 -6.11 10.42
CA MET A 49 -5.26 -5.40 11.68
C MET A 49 -5.22 -6.38 12.86
N SER A 50 -4.09 -7.08 13.02
CA SER A 50 -3.83 -7.90 14.22
C SER A 50 -2.88 -7.17 15.19
N LYS A 51 -3.34 -7.01 16.44
CA LYS A 51 -2.68 -6.22 17.51
C LYS A 51 -1.17 -6.48 17.73
N PRO A 52 -0.57 -7.67 17.50
CA PRO A 52 0.88 -7.83 17.70
C PRO A 52 1.75 -7.73 16.43
N SER A 53 1.19 -7.64 15.21
CA SER A 53 2.00 -7.92 13.99
C SER A 53 2.15 -6.77 12.97
N LEU A 54 1.46 -5.64 13.15
CA LEU A 54 1.47 -4.56 12.17
C LEU A 54 2.88 -3.96 11.95
N ASN A 55 3.58 -3.60 13.03
CA ASN A 55 4.90 -2.96 12.95
C ASN A 55 5.94 -3.87 12.27
N LYS A 56 5.92 -5.17 12.57
CA LYS A 56 6.84 -6.16 11.96
C LYS A 56 6.52 -6.40 10.47
N ARG A 57 5.24 -6.43 10.08
CA ARG A 57 4.84 -6.72 8.69
C ARG A 57 5.15 -5.58 7.72
N CYS A 58 4.95 -4.33 8.13
CA CYS A 58 5.26 -3.17 7.29
C CYS A 58 6.78 -2.98 7.12
N ALA A 59 7.52 -2.98 8.24
CA ALA A 59 8.97 -2.74 8.21
C ALA A 59 9.74 -3.83 7.42
N SER A 60 9.40 -5.11 7.62
CA SER A 60 10.05 -6.20 6.88
C SER A 60 9.81 -6.18 5.38
N TRP A 61 8.73 -5.54 4.93
CA TRP A 61 8.40 -5.44 3.51
C TRP A 61 9.05 -4.22 2.86
N TRP A 62 9.03 -3.08 3.55
CA TRP A 62 9.69 -1.87 3.04
C TRP A 62 11.21 -2.03 2.92
N MET A 63 11.82 -2.89 3.73
CA MET A 63 13.26 -3.16 3.72
C MET A 63 13.72 -4.21 2.69
N ARG A 64 12.81 -4.75 1.87
CA ARG A 64 13.14 -5.66 0.75
C ARG A 64 13.12 -4.93 -0.58
#